data_AF-A0A2C6B5Y5-F1
#
_entry.id   AF-A0A2C6B5Y5-F1
#
_cell.length_a   1.000
_cell.length_b   1.000
_cell.length_c   1.000
_cell.angle_alpha   90.00
_cell.angle_beta   90.00
_cell.angle_gamma   90.00
#
_symmetry.space_group_name_H-M   'P 1'
#
loop_
_entity.id
_entity.type
_entity.pdbx_description
1 polymer ?
#
loop_
_entity_poly.entity_id
_entity_poly.type
_entity_poly.pdbx_seq_one_letter_code
_entity_poly.pdbx_strand_id
1 'polypeptide(L)'
;MKDIKIICLYLKKYISDKQFEKIFYQDIDGFQNTLKGEIYWNILSSNFNKKEDIISMNTYLYNYVLENHKVIYDEISDAYIEKLIETNEKSEIIDILKKKYEQKRKVLINCYKINSKLELIYSIKKNLNFPQHCGDNWDAIEDFIYDVILPKKIILYNWTNIKEKLPQDTMILKRILDKINPVYCTILYD
;
A
#
# COMPACT_ATOMS: atom_id res chain seq x y z
N MET A 1 -22.08 -11.99 3.80
CA MET A 1 -21.20 -11.53 2.69
C MET A 1 -20.10 -10.56 3.14
N LYS A 2 -20.32 -9.71 4.14
CA LYS A 2 -19.30 -8.82 4.71
C LYS A 2 -18.00 -9.56 5.05
N ASP A 3 -18.09 -10.67 5.77
CA ASP A 3 -16.90 -11.40 6.26
C ASP A 3 -16.09 -12.06 5.12
N ILE A 4 -16.77 -12.53 4.07
CA ILE A 4 -16.12 -13.02 2.85
C ILE A 4 -15.31 -11.90 2.18
N LYS A 5 -15.84 -10.66 2.11
CA LYS A 5 -15.08 -9.52 1.58
C LYS A 5 -13.86 -9.20 2.44
N ILE A 6 -13.97 -9.31 3.77
CA ILE A 6 -12.83 -9.12 4.68
C ILE A 6 -11.74 -10.15 4.41
N ILE A 7 -12.11 -11.42 4.23
CA ILE A 7 -11.16 -12.49 3.88
C ILE A 7 -10.50 -12.21 2.53
N CYS A 8 -11.26 -11.76 1.52
CA CYS A 8 -10.69 -11.40 0.23
C CYS A 8 -9.70 -10.24 0.34
N LEU A 9 -10.03 -9.18 1.09
CA LEU A 9 -9.12 -8.06 1.37
C LEU A 9 -7.84 -8.52 2.07
N TYR A 10 -7.95 -9.47 3.00
CA TYR A 10 -6.82 -10.06 3.71
C TYR A 10 -5.93 -10.89 2.79
N LEU A 11 -6.51 -11.81 2.01
CA LEU A 11 -5.78 -12.67 1.07
C LEU A 11 -5.05 -11.87 -0.01
N LYS A 12 -5.66 -10.78 -0.49
CA LYS A 12 -5.07 -9.83 -1.45
C LYS A 12 -4.10 -8.82 -0.80
N LYS A 13 -3.84 -8.92 0.51
CA LYS A 13 -2.91 -8.07 1.27
C LYS A 13 -3.29 -6.59 1.33
N TYR A 14 -4.57 -6.27 1.17
CA TYR A 14 -5.11 -4.93 1.44
C TYR A 14 -5.12 -4.62 2.94
N ILE A 15 -5.31 -5.63 3.79
CA ILE A 15 -5.13 -5.55 5.25
C ILE A 15 -4.05 -6.55 5.72
N SER A 16 -3.37 -6.23 6.82
CA SER A 16 -2.28 -7.05 7.38
C SER A 16 -2.80 -8.21 8.25
N ASP A 17 -1.94 -9.17 8.57
CA ASP A 17 -2.28 -10.30 9.45
C ASP A 17 -2.83 -9.81 10.80
N LYS A 18 -2.18 -8.84 11.44
CA LYS A 18 -2.63 -8.24 12.71
C LYS A 18 -3.98 -7.52 12.60
N GLN A 19 -4.22 -6.86 11.45
CA GLN A 19 -5.50 -6.18 11.22
C GLN A 19 -6.63 -7.20 11.05
N PHE A 20 -6.39 -8.24 10.25
CA PHE A 20 -7.34 -9.31 10.05
C PHE A 20 -7.63 -10.07 11.35
N GLU A 21 -6.61 -10.46 12.11
CA GLU A 21 -6.74 -11.10 13.42
C GLU A 21 -7.65 -10.29 14.36
N LYS A 22 -7.38 -8.99 14.48
CA LYS A 22 -8.18 -8.08 15.31
C LYS A 22 -9.65 -8.06 14.86
N ILE A 23 -9.89 -7.89 13.56
CA ILE A 23 -11.24 -7.84 12.99
C ILE A 23 -11.98 -9.17 13.21
N PHE A 24 -11.30 -10.30 13.03
CA PHE A 24 -11.87 -11.63 13.26
C PHE A 24 -12.35 -11.80 14.69
N TYR A 25 -11.52 -11.45 15.68
CA TYR A 25 -11.90 -11.58 17.09
C TYR A 25 -12.95 -10.55 17.54
N GLN A 26 -13.06 -9.39 16.90
CA GLN A 26 -14.10 -8.41 17.19
C GLN A 26 -15.50 -8.84 16.70
N ASP A 27 -15.58 -9.65 15.63
CA ASP A 27 -16.82 -10.07 14.99
C ASP A 27 -16.90 -11.60 14.87
N ILE A 28 -16.46 -12.31 15.93
CA ILE A 28 -16.26 -13.77 15.91
C ILE A 28 -17.55 -14.53 15.53
N ASP A 29 -18.70 -14.08 16.03
CA ASP A 29 -20.01 -14.66 15.74
C ASP A 29 -20.40 -14.43 14.27
N GLY A 30 -20.07 -13.26 13.70
CA GLY A 30 -20.29 -12.96 12.29
C GLY A 30 -19.54 -13.94 11.38
N PHE A 31 -18.26 -14.16 11.68
CA PHE A 31 -17.44 -15.15 10.97
C PHE A 31 -17.95 -16.58 11.14
N GLN A 32 -18.35 -16.98 12.35
CA GLN A 32 -18.89 -18.31 12.59
C GLN A 32 -20.17 -18.57 11.79
N ASN A 33 -21.06 -17.57 11.68
CA ASN A 33 -22.31 -17.70 10.93
C ASN A 33 -22.11 -17.67 9.42
N THR A 34 -21.06 -17.00 8.93
CA THR A 34 -20.76 -16.87 7.49
C THR A 34 -19.95 -18.05 6.95
N LEU A 35 -19.03 -18.62 7.73
CA LEU A 35 -18.08 -19.62 7.27
C LEU A 35 -18.54 -21.05 7.50
N LYS A 36 -18.08 -21.97 6.63
CA LYS A 36 -18.16 -23.41 6.93
C LYS A 36 -17.36 -23.71 8.19
N GLY A 37 -17.85 -24.63 9.02
CA GLY A 37 -17.24 -24.94 10.31
C GLY A 37 -15.74 -25.21 10.23
N GLU A 38 -15.29 -26.03 9.27
CA GLU A 38 -13.87 -26.34 9.06
C GLU A 38 -13.00 -25.09 8.79
N ILE A 39 -13.52 -24.14 8.00
CA ILE A 39 -12.82 -22.91 7.64
C ILE A 39 -12.75 -21.98 8.84
N TYR A 40 -13.86 -21.85 9.56
CA TYR A 40 -13.90 -21.09 10.81
C TYR A 40 -12.90 -21.62 11.83
N TRP A 41 -12.90 -22.93 12.08
CA TRP A 41 -11.97 -23.59 13.02
C TRP A 41 -10.51 -23.45 12.58
N ASN A 42 -10.24 -23.44 11.27
CA ASN A 42 -8.90 -23.21 10.75
C ASN A 42 -8.38 -21.80 11.11
N ILE A 43 -9.20 -20.75 10.98
CA ILE A 43 -8.83 -19.41 11.42
C ILE A 43 -8.64 -19.38 12.94
N LEU A 44 -9.61 -19.90 13.70
CA LEU A 44 -9.62 -19.81 15.15
C LEU A 44 -8.44 -20.52 15.81
N SER A 45 -7.97 -21.63 15.23
CA SER A 45 -6.84 -22.41 15.75
C SER A 45 -5.47 -21.93 15.26
N SER A 46 -5.43 -20.99 14.33
CA SER A 46 -4.17 -20.47 13.76
C SER A 46 -3.48 -19.49 14.69
N ASN A 47 -2.15 -19.61 14.83
CA ASN A 47 -1.35 -18.62 15.53
C ASN A 47 -0.84 -17.55 14.56
N PHE A 48 -1.41 -16.34 14.64
CA PHE A 48 -1.02 -15.19 13.81
C PHE A 48 0.40 -14.66 14.05
N ASN A 49 1.14 -15.19 15.03
CA ASN A 49 2.56 -14.88 15.26
C ASN A 49 3.50 -15.94 14.64
N LYS A 50 2.97 -17.05 14.11
CA LYS A 50 3.75 -18.11 13.46
C LYS A 50 3.54 -18.07 11.96
N LYS A 51 4.64 -17.97 11.21
CA LYS A 51 4.60 -17.83 9.75
C LYS A 51 4.01 -19.07 9.07
N GLU A 52 4.35 -20.26 9.56
CA GLU A 52 3.86 -21.53 9.02
C GLU A 52 2.34 -21.64 9.15
N ASP A 53 1.80 -21.27 10.32
CA ASP A 53 0.37 -21.27 10.59
C ASP A 53 -0.36 -20.26 9.68
N ILE A 54 0.19 -19.05 9.51
CA ILE A 54 -0.36 -18.04 8.60
C ILE A 54 -0.38 -18.54 7.15
N ILE A 55 0.68 -19.20 6.68
CA ILE A 55 0.74 -19.74 5.31
C ILE A 55 -0.30 -20.84 5.12
N SER A 56 -0.40 -21.75 6.09
CA SER A 56 -1.38 -22.82 6.07
C SER A 56 -2.80 -22.24 6.02
N MET A 57 -3.14 -21.36 6.96
CA MET A 57 -4.45 -20.70 7.03
C MET A 57 -4.79 -19.97 5.73
N ASN A 58 -3.84 -19.18 5.19
CA ASN A 58 -4.06 -18.46 3.93
C ASN A 58 -4.34 -19.41 2.76
N THR A 59 -3.68 -20.56 2.72
CA THR A 59 -3.90 -21.55 1.65
C THR A 59 -5.32 -22.13 1.75
N TYR A 60 -5.78 -22.48 2.94
CA TYR A 60 -7.14 -22.97 3.17
C TYR A 60 -8.19 -21.93 2.80
N LEU A 61 -8.02 -20.69 3.29
CA LEU A 61 -8.92 -19.59 2.98
C LEU A 61 -8.97 -19.27 1.49
N TYR A 62 -7.82 -19.28 0.82
CA TYR A 62 -7.72 -19.03 -0.61
C TYR A 62 -8.49 -20.07 -1.42
N ASN A 63 -8.29 -21.36 -1.16
CA ASN A 63 -9.02 -22.42 -1.84
C ASN A 63 -10.53 -22.31 -1.59
N TYR A 64 -10.94 -22.10 -0.34
CA TYR A 64 -12.34 -21.89 0.01
C TYR A 64 -12.98 -20.73 -0.76
N VAL A 65 -12.29 -19.58 -0.82
CA VAL A 65 -12.78 -18.40 -1.53
C VAL A 65 -12.84 -18.65 -3.03
N LEU A 66 -11.85 -19.31 -3.65
CA LEU A 66 -11.89 -19.61 -5.08
C LEU A 66 -13.02 -20.59 -5.45
N GLU A 67 -13.30 -21.57 -4.60
CA GLU A 67 -14.34 -22.56 -4.86
C GLU A 67 -15.75 -21.99 -4.69
N ASN A 68 -15.96 -21.13 -3.67
CA ASN A 68 -17.30 -20.72 -3.25
C ASN A 68 -17.63 -19.25 -3.55
N HIS A 69 -16.61 -18.40 -3.69
CA HIS A 69 -16.74 -16.93 -3.71
C HIS A 69 -15.81 -16.24 -4.73
N LYS A 70 -15.43 -16.94 -5.81
CA LYS A 70 -14.49 -16.45 -6.82
C LYS A 70 -14.85 -15.06 -7.35
N VAL A 71 -16.12 -14.83 -7.67
CA VAL A 71 -16.60 -13.54 -8.20
C VAL A 71 -16.25 -12.39 -7.25
N ILE A 72 -16.47 -12.56 -5.95
CA ILE A 72 -16.13 -11.54 -4.94
C ILE A 72 -14.62 -11.34 -4.90
N TYR A 73 -13.84 -12.42 -4.94
CA TYR A 73 -12.38 -12.35 -4.91
C TYR A 73 -11.80 -11.60 -6.13
N ASP A 74 -12.36 -11.84 -7.31
CA ASP A 74 -11.96 -11.21 -8.56
C ASP A 74 -12.38 -9.73 -8.61
N GLU A 75 -13.50 -9.36 -7.96
CA GLU A 75 -13.94 -7.97 -7.83
C GLU A 75 -12.99 -7.12 -6.95
N ILE A 76 -12.38 -7.72 -5.91
CA ILE A 76 -11.44 -7.01 -5.05
C ILE A 76 -10.16 -6.68 -5.83
N SER A 77 -10.03 -5.41 -6.16
CA SER A 77 -8.96 -4.78 -6.95
C SER A 77 -8.68 -3.37 -6.45
N ASP A 78 -7.61 -2.73 -6.92
CA ASP A 78 -7.29 -1.36 -6.52
C ASP A 78 -8.43 -0.38 -6.84
N ALA A 79 -9.05 -0.50 -8.01
CA ALA A 79 -10.22 0.29 -8.39
C ALA A 79 -11.44 0.07 -7.48
N TYR A 80 -11.62 -1.15 -6.94
CA TYR A 80 -12.65 -1.41 -5.93
C TYR A 80 -12.32 -0.69 -4.62
N ILE A 81 -11.05 -0.72 -4.18
CA ILE A 81 -10.62 -0.03 -2.96
C ILE A 81 -10.82 1.47 -3.07
N GLU A 82 -10.44 2.08 -4.19
CA GLU A 82 -10.65 3.51 -4.45
C GLU A 82 -12.11 3.91 -4.28
N LYS A 83 -13.03 3.16 -4.91
CA LYS A 83 -14.48 3.39 -4.75
C LYS A 83 -14.94 3.18 -3.31
N LEU A 84 -14.41 2.16 -2.63
CA LEU A 84 -14.78 1.83 -1.26
C LEU A 84 -14.36 2.93 -0.28
N ILE A 85 -13.16 3.50 -0.43
CA ILE A 85 -12.67 4.58 0.45
C ILE A 85 -13.34 5.92 0.16
N GLU A 86 -13.93 6.13 -1.02
CA GLU A 86 -14.73 7.32 -1.32
C GLU A 86 -16.11 7.31 -0.63
N THR A 87 -16.54 6.16 -0.13
CA THR A 87 -17.83 6.05 0.58
C THR A 87 -17.80 6.79 1.94
N ASN A 88 -18.97 7.30 2.33
CA ASN A 88 -19.22 7.88 3.66
C ASN A 88 -19.53 6.80 4.72
N GLU A 89 -19.37 5.53 4.39
CA GLU A 89 -19.63 4.43 5.32
C GLU A 89 -18.59 4.42 6.44
N LYS A 90 -19.06 4.29 7.68
CA LYS A 90 -18.20 4.15 8.86
C LYS A 90 -17.96 2.67 9.13
N SER A 91 -16.74 2.22 8.87
CA SER A 91 -16.29 0.86 9.12
C SER A 91 -14.81 0.87 9.46
N GLU A 92 -14.39 0.09 10.45
CA GLU A 92 -12.98 -0.04 10.84
C GLU A 92 -12.09 -0.45 9.65
N ILE A 93 -12.63 -1.25 8.73
CA ILE A 93 -11.93 -1.63 7.50
C ILE A 93 -11.76 -0.44 6.57
N ILE A 94 -12.81 0.37 6.39
CA ILE A 94 -12.74 1.57 5.57
C ILE A 94 -11.75 2.57 6.16
N ASP A 95 -11.69 2.70 7.49
CA ASP A 95 -10.71 3.56 8.16
C ASP A 95 -9.28 3.03 7.99
N ILE A 96 -9.08 1.71 8.07
CA ILE A 96 -7.80 1.05 7.77
C ILE A 96 -7.38 1.32 6.32
N LEU A 97 -8.30 1.11 5.38
CA LEU A 97 -8.03 1.29 3.95
C LEU A 97 -7.81 2.77 3.61
N LYS A 98 -8.61 3.69 4.15
CA LYS A 98 -8.39 5.13 4.08
C LYS A 98 -7.00 5.45 4.61
N LYS A 99 -6.63 5.04 5.82
CA LYS A 99 -5.28 5.34 6.35
C LYS A 99 -4.15 4.77 5.48
N LYS A 100 -4.33 3.61 4.87
CA LYS A 100 -3.31 2.94 4.04
C LYS A 100 -3.20 3.54 2.63
N TYR A 101 -4.34 3.90 2.04
CA TYR A 101 -4.49 4.39 0.66
C TYR A 101 -4.87 5.87 0.58
N GLU A 102 -4.86 6.60 1.71
CA GLU A 102 -5.07 8.04 1.75
C GLU A 102 -3.93 8.66 0.97
N GLN A 103 -4.29 9.22 -0.19
CA GLN A 103 -3.39 10.04 -0.96
C GLN A 103 -2.87 11.16 -0.06
N LYS A 104 -1.58 11.09 0.31
CA LYS A 104 -0.96 12.10 1.19
C LYS A 104 -1.25 13.48 0.60
N ARG A 105 -1.80 14.39 1.41
CA ARG A 105 -2.09 15.76 0.94
C ARG A 105 -0.83 16.47 0.45
N LYS A 106 0.27 16.26 1.16
CA LYS A 106 1.56 16.90 0.87
C LYS A 106 2.71 16.05 1.39
N VAL A 107 3.76 15.93 0.60
CA VAL A 107 5.04 15.33 0.97
C VAL A 107 6.15 16.36 0.76
N LEU A 108 7.05 16.43 1.74
CA LEU A 108 8.22 17.30 1.73
C LEU A 108 9.48 16.43 1.73
N ILE A 109 10.34 16.61 0.74
CA ILE A 109 11.60 15.88 0.62
C ILE A 109 12.73 16.90 0.79
N ASN A 110 13.47 16.80 1.89
CA ASN A 110 14.62 17.65 2.17
C ASN A 110 15.86 17.14 1.44
N CYS A 111 16.38 17.94 0.52
CA CYS A 111 17.57 17.59 -0.25
C CYS A 111 18.89 18.02 0.43
N TYR A 112 18.85 18.75 1.55
CA TYR A 112 20.06 19.32 2.18
C TYR A 112 21.07 18.28 2.67
N LYS A 113 20.60 17.19 3.28
CA LYS A 113 21.49 16.16 3.87
C LYS A 113 21.81 14.99 2.95
N ILE A 114 21.36 15.04 1.69
CA ILE A 114 21.55 13.95 0.73
C ILE A 114 22.92 14.12 0.06
N ASN A 115 23.75 13.08 0.11
CA ASN A 115 25.12 13.09 -0.40
C ASN A 115 25.40 11.97 -1.41
N SER A 116 24.46 11.05 -1.63
CA SER A 116 24.62 9.97 -2.61
C SER A 116 23.33 9.68 -3.38
N LYS A 117 23.48 9.05 -4.56
CA LYS A 117 22.37 8.55 -5.37
C LYS A 117 21.46 7.61 -4.58
N LEU A 118 22.03 6.68 -3.82
CA LEU A 118 21.26 5.72 -3.03
C LEU A 118 20.45 6.41 -1.93
N GLU A 119 21.02 7.41 -1.24
CA GLU A 119 20.28 8.21 -0.26
C GLU A 119 19.13 8.98 -0.90
N LEU A 120 19.33 9.52 -2.10
CA LEU A 120 18.30 10.25 -2.84
C LEU A 120 17.14 9.32 -3.21
N ILE A 121 17.44 8.17 -3.84
CA ILE A 121 16.46 7.16 -4.24
C ILE A 121 15.71 6.64 -3.01
N TYR A 122 16.43 6.31 -1.93
CA TYR A 122 15.83 5.86 -0.68
C TYR A 122 14.89 6.92 -0.09
N SER A 123 15.31 8.18 -0.05
CA SER A 123 14.50 9.28 0.45
C SER A 123 13.20 9.43 -0.35
N ILE A 124 13.26 9.35 -1.68
CA ILE A 124 12.08 9.40 -2.56
C ILE A 124 11.15 8.22 -2.28
N LYS A 125 11.68 6.99 -2.35
CA LYS A 125 10.90 5.76 -2.12
C LYS A 125 10.19 5.79 -0.77
N LYS A 126 10.92 6.14 0.29
CA LYS A 126 10.39 6.24 1.65
C LYS A 126 9.28 7.29 1.76
N ASN A 127 9.49 8.48 1.21
CA ASN A 127 8.53 9.58 1.35
C ASN A 127 7.27 9.38 0.49
N LEU A 128 7.41 8.75 -0.67
CA LEU A 128 6.31 8.44 -1.58
C LEU A 128 5.69 7.05 -1.35
N ASN A 129 6.11 6.33 -0.31
CA ASN A 129 5.62 4.99 0.05
C ASN A 129 5.78 3.95 -1.08
N PHE A 130 6.89 3.98 -1.81
CA PHE A 130 7.17 2.99 -2.85
C PHE A 130 7.33 1.60 -2.23
N PRO A 131 6.94 0.51 -2.94
CA PRO A 131 7.09 -0.84 -2.43
C PRO A 131 8.55 -1.21 -2.15
N GLN A 132 8.77 -2.08 -1.16
CA GLN A 132 10.12 -2.52 -0.78
C GLN A 132 10.86 -3.24 -1.92
N HIS A 133 10.13 -3.90 -2.83
CA HIS A 133 10.70 -4.60 -3.99
C HIS A 133 10.98 -3.68 -5.20
N CYS A 134 10.65 -2.38 -5.13
CA CYS A 134 11.03 -1.43 -6.17
C CYS A 134 12.56 -1.38 -6.28
N GLY A 135 13.10 -1.41 -7.51
CA GLY A 135 14.55 -1.30 -7.74
C GLY A 135 15.13 0.00 -7.19
N ASP A 136 16.45 0.00 -6.91
CA ASP A 136 17.19 1.16 -6.42
C ASP A 136 17.90 1.91 -7.58
N ASN A 137 17.16 2.16 -8.67
CA ASN A 137 17.65 2.85 -9.86
C ASN A 137 16.60 3.81 -10.44
N TRP A 138 17.02 4.68 -11.38
CA TRP A 138 16.15 5.72 -11.92
C TRP A 138 15.03 5.18 -12.80
N ASP A 139 15.27 4.08 -13.52
CA ASP A 139 14.25 3.44 -14.37
C ASP A 139 13.11 2.92 -13.49
N ALA A 140 13.43 2.27 -12.37
CA ALA A 140 12.44 1.84 -11.39
C ALA A 140 11.67 3.02 -10.78
N ILE A 141 12.33 4.15 -10.51
CA ILE A 141 11.62 5.35 -10.05
C ILE A 141 10.67 5.88 -11.13
N GLU A 142 11.12 5.94 -12.38
CA GLU A 142 10.35 6.42 -13.52
C GLU A 142 9.11 5.56 -13.79
N ASP A 143 9.26 4.24 -13.76
CA ASP A 143 8.16 3.27 -13.93
C ASP A 143 7.11 3.42 -12.82
N PHE A 144 7.57 3.46 -11.56
CA PHE A 144 6.64 3.49 -10.43
C PHE A 144 5.86 4.80 -10.28
N ILE A 145 6.28 5.91 -10.88
CA ILE A 145 5.52 7.17 -10.84
C ILE A 145 4.16 7.04 -11.53
N TYR A 146 4.01 6.08 -12.45
CA TYR A 146 2.74 5.75 -13.08
C TYR A 146 1.92 4.71 -12.31
N ASP A 147 2.60 3.84 -11.54
CA ASP A 147 1.98 2.69 -10.87
C ASP A 147 1.65 2.95 -9.38
N VAL A 148 1.97 4.12 -8.84
CA VAL A 148 1.68 4.49 -7.45
C VAL A 148 0.71 5.66 -7.33
N ILE A 149 -0.12 5.63 -6.29
CA ILE A 149 -0.93 6.76 -5.88
C ILE A 149 0.01 7.84 -5.29
N LEU A 150 0.45 8.77 -6.13
CA LEU A 150 1.30 9.89 -5.71
C LEU A 150 0.55 10.83 -4.76
N PRO A 151 1.23 11.48 -3.80
CA PRO A 151 0.66 12.56 -3.00
C PRO A 151 0.03 13.68 -3.85
N LYS A 152 -1.00 14.35 -3.32
CA LYS A 152 -1.61 15.53 -3.97
C LYS A 152 -0.62 16.67 -4.19
N LYS A 153 0.43 16.74 -3.36
CA LYS A 153 1.52 17.69 -3.53
C LYS A 153 2.85 17.07 -3.11
N ILE A 154 3.86 17.16 -3.97
CA ILE A 154 5.24 16.78 -3.71
C ILE A 154 6.08 18.05 -3.79
N ILE A 155 6.87 18.32 -2.75
CA ILE A 155 7.82 19.43 -2.75
C ILE A 155 9.20 18.89 -2.40
N LEU A 156 10.14 19.08 -3.32
CA LEU A 156 11.55 18.85 -3.09
C LEU A 156 12.18 20.20 -2.80
N TYR A 157 12.82 20.36 -1.64
CA TYR A 157 13.37 21.64 -1.20
C TYR A 157 14.84 21.49 -0.80
N ASN A 158 15.57 22.60 -0.83
CA ASN A 158 17.03 22.63 -0.77
C ASN A 158 17.67 21.92 -1.99
N TRP A 159 17.08 22.09 -3.18
CA TRP A 159 17.48 21.38 -4.39
C TRP A 159 18.89 21.74 -4.86
N THR A 160 19.36 22.97 -4.60
CA THR A 160 20.68 23.43 -5.04
C THR A 160 21.78 22.51 -4.51
N ASN A 161 21.67 22.08 -3.25
CA ASN A 161 22.63 21.19 -2.61
C ASN A 161 22.80 19.83 -3.31
N ILE A 162 21.72 19.19 -3.76
CA ILE A 162 21.84 17.90 -4.50
C ILE A 162 22.26 18.12 -5.95
N LYS A 163 21.90 19.27 -6.54
CA LYS A 163 22.29 19.60 -7.91
C LYS A 163 23.81 19.77 -8.05
N GLU A 164 24.44 20.39 -7.04
CA GLU A 164 25.90 20.56 -7.00
C GLU A 164 26.64 19.24 -6.73
N LYS A 165 26.13 18.42 -5.80
CA LYS A 165 26.77 17.15 -5.41
C LYS A 165 26.56 16.03 -6.41
N LEU A 166 25.36 15.95 -7.00
CA LEU A 166 24.90 14.84 -7.84
C LEU A 166 24.30 15.38 -9.16
N PRO A 167 25.10 16.08 -10.00
CA PRO A 167 24.57 16.80 -11.16
C PRO A 167 23.91 15.90 -12.21
N GLN A 168 24.47 14.71 -12.46
CA GLN A 168 23.90 13.76 -13.43
C GLN A 168 22.59 13.16 -12.92
N ASP A 169 22.57 12.70 -11.67
CA ASP A 169 21.39 12.11 -11.04
C ASP A 169 20.24 13.11 -10.90
N THR A 170 20.55 14.36 -10.53
CA THR A 170 19.53 15.42 -10.43
C THR A 170 18.97 15.82 -11.79
N MET A 171 19.77 15.76 -12.86
CA MET A 171 19.27 15.95 -14.22
C MET A 171 18.25 14.86 -14.61
N ILE A 172 18.55 13.59 -14.31
CA ILE A 172 17.65 12.47 -14.57
C ILE A 172 16.38 12.59 -13.73
N LEU A 173 16.52 12.82 -12.42
CA LEU A 173 15.38 12.97 -11.53
C LEU A 173 14.49 14.16 -11.93
N LYS A 174 15.08 15.29 -12.32
CA LYS A 174 14.29 16.44 -12.80
C LYS A 174 13.46 16.06 -14.04
N ARG A 175 14.06 15.37 -15.01
CA ARG A 175 13.33 14.88 -16.20
C ARG A 175 12.15 13.99 -15.81
N ILE A 176 12.34 13.12 -14.83
CA ILE A 176 11.30 12.25 -14.30
C ILE A 176 10.17 13.06 -13.64
N LEU A 177 10.53 14.00 -12.75
CA LEU A 177 9.58 14.84 -12.03
C LEU A 177 8.81 15.81 -12.96
N ASP A 178 9.43 16.27 -14.04
CA ASP A 178 8.81 17.13 -15.05
C ASP A 178 7.67 16.42 -15.81
N LYS A 179 7.57 15.08 -15.73
CA LYS A 179 6.42 14.32 -16.24
C LYS A 179 5.18 14.40 -15.34
N ILE A 180 5.36 14.79 -14.07
CA ILE A 180 4.26 14.99 -13.13
C ILE A 180 3.72 16.41 -13.33
N ASN A 181 2.40 16.57 -13.33
CA ASN A 181 1.79 17.89 -13.48
C ASN A 181 2.38 18.88 -12.43
N PRO A 182 2.85 20.08 -12.83
CA PRO A 182 3.46 21.06 -11.92
C PRO A 182 2.57 21.52 -10.76
N VAL A 183 1.25 21.40 -10.90
CA VAL A 183 0.31 21.64 -9.80
C VAL A 183 0.59 20.68 -8.64
N TYR A 184 1.00 19.45 -8.93
CA TYR A 184 1.24 18.38 -7.96
C TYR A 184 2.71 18.21 -7.58
N CYS A 185 3.67 18.63 -8.41
CA CYS A 185 5.10 18.51 -8.11
C CYS A 185 5.82 19.87 -8.20
N THR A 186 6.64 20.20 -7.21
CA THR A 186 7.40 21.47 -7.21
C THR A 186 8.80 21.25 -6.66
N ILE A 187 9.78 21.83 -7.36
CA ILE A 187 11.17 21.88 -6.93
C ILE A 187 11.44 23.30 -6.42
N LEU A 188 11.92 23.40 -5.17
CA LEU A 188 12.33 24.64 -4.55
C LEU A 188 13.86 24.65 -4.46
N TYR A 189 14.44 25.66 -5.10
CA TYR A 189 15.83 26.01 -4.96
C TYR A 189 15.99 26.84 -3.68
N ASP A 190 17.16 26.69 -3.05
CA ASP A 190 17.60 27.40 -1.85
C ASP A 190 17.53 28.93 -2.03
#